data_AF-A0A1F5GH55-F1
#
_entry.id   AF-A0A1F5GH55-F1
#
_cell.length_a   1.000
_cell.length_b   1.000
_cell.length_c   1.000
_cell.angle_alpha   90.00
_cell.angle_beta   90.00
_cell.angle_gamma   90.00
#
_symmetry.space_group_name_H-M   'P 1'
#
loop_
_entity.id
_entity.type
_entity.pdbx_description
1 polymer ?
#
loop_
_entity_poly.entity_id
_entity_poly.type
_entity_poly.pdbx_seq_one_letter_code
_entity_poly.pdbx_strand_id
1 'polypeptide(L)'
;MDKVKSERQDFSANKVKSSILKMGAKTIFFDVNLAANDKKYLKITESRFAGEGNDCVRSSVVLFPENIEGFEKSLKEMVGYLN
;
A
#
# COMPACT_ATOMS: atom_id res chain seq x y z
N MET A 1 -13.93 24.63 22.31
CA MET A 1 -13.07 23.43 22.21
C MET A 1 -13.35 22.79 20.87
N ASP A 2 -12.67 23.29 19.85
CA ASP A 2 -12.87 22.89 18.46
C ASP A 2 -12.32 21.48 18.23
N LYS A 3 -13.21 20.55 17.85
CA LYS A 3 -12.83 19.25 17.33
C LYS A 3 -12.21 19.46 15.96
N VAL A 4 -10.88 19.40 15.88
CA VAL A 4 -10.15 19.28 14.62
C VAL A 4 -10.63 17.99 13.95
N LYS A 5 -11.49 18.14 12.93
CA LYS A 5 -11.83 17.06 12.01
C LYS A 5 -10.54 16.69 11.30
N SER A 6 -10.04 15.48 11.58
CA SER A 6 -9.01 14.84 10.79
C SER A 6 -9.53 14.73 9.35
N GLU A 7 -9.08 15.66 8.50
CA GLU A 7 -9.24 15.57 7.06
C GLU A 7 -8.56 14.29 6.62
N ARG A 8 -9.36 13.26 6.32
CA ARG A 8 -8.89 12.12 5.55
C ARG A 8 -8.46 12.67 4.21
N GLN A 9 -7.18 12.97 4.05
CA GLN A 9 -6.61 13.31 2.76
C GLN A 9 -6.96 12.18 1.79
N ASP A 10 -7.83 12.50 0.84
CA ASP A 10 -8.20 11.61 -0.25
C ASP A 10 -6.99 11.50 -1.18
N PHE A 11 -6.17 10.46 -0.98
CA PHE A 11 -5.05 10.11 -1.87
C PHE A 11 -5.54 9.63 -3.27
N SER A 12 -6.79 9.87 -3.63
CA SER A 12 -7.44 9.39 -4.86
C SER A 12 -7.01 10.19 -6.10
N ALA A 13 -6.48 11.40 -5.96
CA ALA A 13 -6.19 12.27 -7.11
C ALA A 13 -5.04 11.78 -8.02
N ASN A 14 -4.13 10.93 -7.53
CA ASN A 14 -2.91 10.55 -8.27
C ASN A 14 -2.73 9.03 -8.47
N LYS A 15 -3.81 8.25 -8.36
CA LYS A 15 -3.77 6.79 -8.43
C LYS A 15 -3.97 6.30 -9.87
N VAL A 16 -2.92 5.70 -10.45
CA VAL A 16 -2.89 5.22 -11.85
C VAL A 16 -3.54 3.84 -11.98
N LYS A 17 -3.27 2.94 -11.04
CA LYS A 17 -3.79 1.56 -11.05
C LYS A 17 -3.81 0.99 -9.65
N SER A 18 -4.77 0.10 -9.38
CA SER A 18 -4.83 -0.68 -8.14
C SER A 18 -5.08 -2.15 -8.38
N SER A 19 -4.54 -2.98 -7.48
CA SER A 19 -4.92 -4.37 -7.26
C SER A 19 -5.06 -4.62 -5.76
N ILE A 20 -5.91 -5.59 -5.39
CA ILE A 20 -6.25 -5.88 -3.99
C ILE A 20 -6.17 -7.39 -3.75
N LEU A 21 -5.49 -7.78 -2.68
CA LEU A 21 -5.46 -9.15 -2.16
C LEU A 21 -6.09 -9.18 -0.77
N LYS A 22 -7.19 -9.92 -0.62
CA LYS A 22 -7.86 -10.14 0.68
C LYS A 22 -7.30 -11.40 1.34
N MET A 23 -6.92 -11.29 2.61
CA MET A 23 -6.29 -12.33 3.42
C MET A 23 -6.94 -12.40 4.82
N GLY A 24 -8.21 -12.84 4.88
CA GLY A 24 -8.97 -12.87 6.13
C GLY A 24 -9.14 -11.48 6.75
N ALA A 25 -8.61 -11.28 7.96
CA ALA A 25 -8.67 -10.00 8.69
C ALA A 25 -7.69 -8.93 8.14
N LYS A 26 -6.95 -9.25 7.07
CA LYS A 26 -5.99 -8.36 6.42
C LYS A 26 -6.35 -8.15 4.95
N THR A 27 -6.03 -6.98 4.44
CA THR A 27 -6.10 -6.67 3.00
C THR A 27 -4.81 -6.01 2.58
N ILE A 28 -4.19 -6.52 1.51
CA ILE A 28 -3.03 -5.90 0.87
C ILE A 28 -3.50 -5.13 -0.36
N PHE A 29 -3.13 -3.85 -0.44
CA PHE A 29 -3.38 -2.98 -1.57
C PHE A 29 -2.07 -2.75 -2.33
N PHE A 30 -2.10 -2.96 -3.64
CA PHE A 30 -1.01 -2.68 -4.56
C PHE A 30 -1.41 -1.51 -5.44
N ASP A 31 -0.90 -0.32 -5.13
CA ASP A 31 -1.29 0.92 -5.80
C ASP A 31 -0.12 1.50 -6.59
N VAL A 32 -0.29 1.66 -7.91
CA VAL A 32 0.61 2.49 -8.72
C VAL A 32 0.08 3.92 -8.67
N ASN A 33 0.92 4.83 -8.19
CA ASN A 33 0.58 6.25 -8.05
C ASN A 33 1.54 7.12 -8.86
N LEU A 34 1.14 8.36 -9.12
CA LEU A 34 1.95 9.40 -9.74
C LEU A 34 2.45 10.38 -8.67
N ALA A 35 3.75 10.59 -8.59
CA ALA A 35 4.34 11.62 -7.75
C ALA A 35 4.20 13.00 -8.40
N ALA A 36 4.44 14.07 -7.64
CA ALA A 36 4.34 15.44 -8.13
C ALA A 36 5.33 15.77 -9.28
N ASN A 37 6.35 14.95 -9.50
CA ASN A 37 7.32 15.06 -10.59
C ASN A 37 6.99 14.14 -11.78
N ASP A 38 5.74 13.70 -11.89
CA ASP A 38 5.22 12.79 -12.92
C ASP A 38 5.89 11.40 -12.95
N LYS A 39 6.71 11.06 -11.96
CA LYS A 39 7.26 9.70 -11.83
C LYS A 39 6.26 8.79 -11.13
N LYS A 40 6.11 7.57 -11.67
CA LYS A 40 5.29 6.53 -11.05
C LYS A 40 6.03 5.88 -9.90
N TYR A 41 5.29 5.45 -8.89
CA TYR A 41 5.81 4.60 -7.81
C TYR A 41 4.75 3.58 -7.38
N LEU A 42 5.22 2.45 -6.85
CA LEU A 42 4.37 1.43 -6.26
C LEU A 42 4.26 1.67 -4.75
N LYS A 43 3.04 1.71 -4.22
CA LYS A 43 2.77 1.68 -2.77
C LYS A 43 2.06 0.37 -2.45
N ILE A 44 2.68 -0.44 -1.60
CA ILE A 44 2.07 -1.66 -1.06
C ILE A 44 1.61 -1.34 0.35
N THR A 45 0.31 -1.50 0.62
CA THR A 45 -0.27 -1.20 1.94
C THR A 45 -0.93 -2.44 2.52
N GLU A 46 -0.51 -2.86 3.71
CA GLU A 46 -1.29 -3.78 4.54
C GLU A 46 -2.29 -2.95 5.36
N SER A 47 -3.56 -3.33 5.31
CA SER A 47 -4.59 -2.87 6.25
C SER A 47 -5.03 -4.07 7.07
N ARG A 48 -4.94 -3.98 8.40
CA ARG A 48 -5.37 -5.04 9.32
C ARG A 48 -6.45 -4.52 10.28
N PHE A 49 -7.44 -5.35 10.54
CA PHE A 49 -8.44 -5.05 11.57
C PHE A 49 -7.79 -5.05 12.96
N ALA A 50 -8.09 -4.03 13.77
CA ALA A 50 -7.48 -3.85 15.10
C ALA A 50 -8.41 -4.26 16.25
N GLY A 51 -9.58 -4.85 15.96
CA GLY A 51 -10.59 -5.22 16.95
C GLY A 51 -11.80 -4.29 16.92
N GLU A 52 -12.88 -4.74 17.56
CA GLU A 52 -14.17 -4.03 17.58
C GLU A 52 -14.02 -2.65 18.24
N GLY A 53 -14.61 -1.63 17.60
CA GLY A 53 -14.52 -0.23 18.04
C GLY A 53 -13.20 0.48 17.69
N ASN A 54 -12.22 -0.20 17.09
CA ASN A 54 -10.95 0.40 16.69
C ASN A 54 -10.85 0.60 15.17
N ASP A 55 -10.12 1.64 14.76
CA ASP A 55 -9.77 1.86 13.36
C ASP A 55 -8.81 0.78 12.85
N CYS A 56 -8.89 0.47 11.55
CA CYS A 56 -7.92 -0.42 10.91
C CYS A 56 -6.51 0.19 10.98
N VAL A 57 -5.54 -0.64 11.37
CA VAL A 57 -4.12 -0.25 11.35
C VAL A 57 -3.58 -0.48 9.95
N ARG A 58 -2.87 0.53 9.40
CA ARG A 58 -2.24 0.46 8.09
C ARG A 58 -0.73 0.58 8.18
N SER A 59 -0.02 -0.23 7.42
CA SER A 59 1.42 -0.15 7.19
C SER A 59 1.69 -0.11 5.70
N SER A 60 2.66 0.67 5.25
CA SER A 60 2.97 0.83 3.83
C SER A 60 4.46 0.77 3.54
N VAL A 61 4.80 0.19 2.40
CA VAL A 61 6.12 0.31 1.76
C VAL A 61 5.93 1.03 0.42
N VAL A 62 6.85 1.93 0.11
CA VAL A 62 6.89 2.67 -1.17
C VAL A 62 8.12 2.20 -1.93
N LEU A 63 7.94 1.86 -3.20
CA LEU A 63 8.98 1.40 -4.11
C LEU A 63 9.00 2.33 -5.33
N PHE A 64 10.14 2.98 -5.54
CA PHE A 64 10.39 3.76 -6.75
C PHE A 64 10.88 2.85 -7.89
N PRO A 65 10.78 3.29 -9.16
CA PRO A 65 11.13 2.47 -10.33
C PRO A 65 12.52 1.83 -10.24
N GLU A 66 13.50 2.55 -9.71
CA GLU A 66 14.88 2.08 -9.50
C GLU A 66 15.00 0.90 -8.51
N ASN A 67 13.98 0.65 -7.68
CA ASN A 67 13.98 -0.44 -6.70
C ASN A 67 13.15 -1.65 -7.15
N ILE A 68 12.32 -1.51 -8.20
CA ILE A 68 11.35 -2.53 -8.59
C ILE A 68 12.02 -3.82 -9.02
N GLU A 69 13.07 -3.74 -9.84
CA GLU A 69 13.78 -4.93 -10.34
C GLU A 69 14.39 -5.75 -9.20
N GLY A 70 15.06 -5.08 -8.24
CA GLY A 70 15.62 -5.72 -7.07
C GLY A 70 14.54 -6.36 -6.18
N PHE A 71 13.44 -5.64 -5.95
CA PHE A 71 12.31 -6.15 -5.17
C PHE A 71 11.67 -7.40 -5.81
N GLU A 72 11.41 -7.36 -7.13
CA GLU A 72 10.83 -8.49 -7.87
C GLU A 72 11.72 -9.72 -7.80
N LYS A 73 13.03 -9.55 -8.03
CA LYS A 73 14.00 -10.64 -7.97
C LYS A 73 14.01 -11.30 -6.59
N SER A 74 14.14 -10.50 -5.52
CA SER A 74 14.17 -11.02 -4.15
C SER A 74 12.85 -11.67 -3.74
N LEU A 75 11.70 -11.08 -4.13
CA LEU A 75 10.40 -11.68 -3.85
C LEU A 75 10.24 -13.03 -4.57
N LYS A 76 10.60 -13.10 -5.85
CA LYS A 76 10.52 -14.33 -6.65
C LYS A 76 11.41 -15.43 -6.08
N GLU A 77 12.62 -15.09 -5.66
CA GLU A 77 13.54 -16.01 -4.99
C GLU A 77 12.91 -16.61 -3.73
N MET A 78 12.35 -15.76 -2.85
CA MET A 78 11.71 -16.23 -1.61
C MET A 78 10.45 -17.06 -1.85
N VAL A 79 9.63 -16.67 -2.84
CA VAL A 79 8.44 -17.45 -3.24
C VAL A 79 8.83 -18.84 -3.76
N GLY A 80 10.00 -18.97 -4.39
CA GLY A 80 10.52 -20.26 -4.85
C GLY A 80 10.77 -21.28 -3.73
N TYR A 81 10.91 -20.85 -2.47
CA TYR A 81 11.03 -21.77 -1.32
C TYR A 81 9.69 -22.22 -0.73
N LEU A 82 8.58 -21.61 -1.17
CA LEU A 82 7.24 -21.90 -0.65
C LEU A 82 6.46 -22.87 -1.54
N ASN A 83 7.00 -23.22 -2.72
CA ASN A 83 6.37 -24.07 -3.75
C ASN A 83 7.21 -25.30 -4.06
#